data_AF-R6A2M6-F1
#
_entry.id   AF-R6A2M6-F1
#
_cell.length_a   1.000
_cell.length_b   1.000
_cell.length_c   1.000
_cell.angle_alpha   90.00
_cell.angle_beta   90.00
_cell.angle_gamma   90.00
#
_symmetry.space_group_name_H-M   'P 1'
#
loop_
_entity.id
_entity.type
_entity.pdbx_description
1 polymer ?
#
loop_
_entity_poly.entity_id
_entity_poly.type
_entity_poly.pdbx_seq_one_letter_code
_entity_poly.pdbx_strand_id
1 'polypeptide(L)'
;MLMCSLLCGSPACAWAQNVTTGNITSVAAKDQPNLVNVKLTGTLTTTGNSDFRQLRDLCYSMATLDLSAANCPNIPKNALHSRHHLRSLVLPNNLSTIGSQAFFACDSLAGTLTFSRTTTSIGASCFAGCKSLQGIQFAGSGQLVNIGSYAFEGCTSLAGTVSIPSTLVVLRDGVFSRCSSLEGIKLPSTLQSIGNNTFFNCTSLSGDINLDKMEPA
;
A
#
# COMPACT_ATOMS: atom_id res chain seq x y z
N MET A 1 -25.25 -15.07 -19.67
CA MET A 1 -25.88 -14.55 -20.91
C MET A 1 -26.05 -13.06 -20.67
N LEU A 2 -25.21 -12.16 -21.15
CA LEU A 2 -25.02 -11.82 -22.56
C LEU A 2 -23.63 -12.12 -23.12
N MET A 3 -23.64 -12.39 -24.43
CA MET A 3 -22.55 -12.68 -25.33
C MET A 3 -21.64 -11.45 -25.52
N CYS A 4 -20.36 -11.69 -25.74
CA CYS A 4 -19.59 -10.84 -26.65
C CYS A 4 -18.66 -11.75 -27.45
N SER A 5 -19.10 -12.12 -28.64
CA SER A 5 -18.32 -12.80 -29.66
C SER A 5 -18.40 -11.94 -30.91
N LEU A 6 -17.28 -11.35 -31.36
CA LEU A 6 -16.67 -11.59 -32.69
C LEU A 6 -15.61 -10.52 -33.04
N LEU A 7 -14.44 -11.04 -33.42
CA LEU A 7 -13.46 -10.57 -34.43
C LEU A 7 -12.67 -9.27 -34.17
N CYS A 8 -11.36 -9.41 -33.96
CA CYS A 8 -10.33 -8.89 -34.89
C CYS A 8 -8.91 -9.22 -34.38
N GLY A 9 -8.09 -9.87 -35.22
CA GLY A 9 -6.66 -10.09 -34.98
C GLY A 9 -5.85 -8.80 -35.07
N SER A 10 -5.91 -7.99 -34.00
CA SER A 10 -5.12 -6.77 -33.83
C SER A 10 -4.47 -6.75 -32.44
N PRO A 11 -3.42 -5.94 -32.18
CA PRO A 11 -2.73 -5.86 -30.87
C PRO A 11 -3.64 -5.39 -29.72
N ALA A 12 -4.92 -5.13 -30.02
CA ALA A 12 -5.99 -4.93 -29.06
C ALA A 12 -6.26 -6.17 -28.19
N CYS A 13 -5.65 -7.34 -28.38
CA CYS A 13 -5.72 -8.47 -27.43
C CYS A 13 -4.86 -8.27 -26.15
N ALA A 14 -4.85 -7.07 -25.58
CA ALA A 14 -4.20 -6.75 -24.30
C ALA A 14 -5.19 -6.45 -23.16
N TRP A 15 -6.48 -6.28 -23.44
CA TRP A 15 -7.50 -5.97 -22.41
C TRP A 15 -8.21 -7.20 -21.81
N ALA A 16 -7.98 -8.40 -22.35
CA ALA A 16 -8.56 -9.65 -21.83
C ALA A 16 -7.72 -10.32 -20.71
N GLN A 17 -6.60 -9.71 -20.32
CA GLN A 17 -5.67 -10.26 -19.34
C GLN A 17 -6.03 -9.78 -17.94
N ASN A 18 -7.14 -10.36 -17.44
CA ASN A 18 -7.58 -10.51 -16.06
C ASN A 18 -8.38 -9.32 -15.43
N VAL A 19 -9.71 -9.49 -15.39
CA VAL A 19 -10.66 -8.64 -14.64
C VAL A 19 -11.58 -9.59 -13.88
N THR A 20 -11.65 -9.44 -12.56
CA THR A 20 -12.59 -10.19 -11.73
C THR A 20 -13.71 -9.27 -11.29
N THR A 21 -14.86 -9.37 -11.95
CA THR A 21 -16.08 -8.77 -11.41
C THR A 21 -16.45 -9.53 -10.14
N GLY A 22 -16.18 -8.94 -8.97
CA GLY A 22 -16.46 -9.52 -7.66
C GLY A 22 -15.19 -9.90 -6.88
N ASN A 23 -15.38 -10.89 -6.00
CA ASN A 23 -14.36 -11.43 -5.11
C ASN A 23 -13.49 -12.47 -5.84
N ILE A 24 -12.25 -12.70 -5.40
CA ILE A 24 -11.38 -13.71 -6.02
C ILE A 24 -11.93 -15.12 -5.79
N THR A 25 -12.73 -15.30 -4.74
CA THR A 25 -13.45 -16.55 -4.44
C THR A 25 -14.42 -16.98 -5.54
N SER A 26 -14.80 -16.07 -6.45
CA SER A 26 -15.62 -16.39 -7.63
C SER A 26 -14.83 -17.01 -8.79
N VAL A 27 -13.49 -16.95 -8.76
CA VAL A 27 -12.62 -17.56 -9.76
C VAL A 27 -12.28 -18.98 -9.33
N ALA A 28 -12.44 -19.95 -10.23
CA ALA A 28 -12.04 -21.31 -9.97
C ALA A 28 -10.53 -21.38 -9.62
N ALA A 29 -10.18 -22.11 -8.57
CA ALA A 29 -8.82 -22.15 -8.02
C ALA A 29 -7.74 -22.53 -9.05
N LYS A 30 -8.09 -23.35 -10.06
CA LYS A 30 -7.20 -23.76 -11.16
C LYS A 30 -6.80 -22.60 -12.08
N ASP A 31 -7.61 -21.54 -12.15
CA ASP A 31 -7.41 -20.41 -13.06
C ASP A 31 -6.68 -19.24 -12.36
N GLN A 32 -6.73 -19.18 -11.03
CA GLN A 32 -6.10 -18.13 -10.20
C GLN A 32 -4.57 -17.97 -10.41
N PRO A 33 -3.78 -19.05 -10.60
CA PRO A 33 -2.36 -18.95 -10.92
C PRO A 33 -2.01 -18.15 -12.18
N ASN A 34 -2.95 -18.08 -13.14
CA ASN A 34 -2.75 -17.39 -14.41
C ASN A 34 -3.15 -15.91 -14.35
N LEU A 35 -3.62 -15.44 -13.19
CA LEU A 35 -4.02 -14.05 -13.01
C LEU A 35 -2.78 -13.15 -12.88
N VAL A 36 -2.65 -12.23 -13.83
CA VAL A 36 -1.56 -11.25 -13.91
C VAL A 36 -2.04 -9.87 -13.48
N ASN A 37 -3.14 -9.37 -14.04
CA ASN A 37 -3.72 -8.09 -13.64
C ASN A 37 -5.02 -8.37 -12.90
N VAL A 38 -5.19 -7.95 -11.66
CA VAL A 38 -6.40 -8.27 -10.91
C VAL A 38 -7.09 -6.98 -10.56
N LYS A 39 -8.38 -6.88 -10.89
CA LYS A 39 -9.27 -5.84 -10.36
C LYS A 39 -10.37 -6.55 -9.61
N LEU A 40 -10.46 -6.32 -8.30
CA LEU A 40 -11.54 -6.86 -7.48
C LEU A 40 -12.61 -5.80 -7.26
N THR A 41 -13.86 -6.25 -7.18
CA THR A 41 -15.02 -5.39 -6.92
C THR A 41 -15.92 -6.01 -5.85
N GLY A 42 -16.84 -5.25 -5.28
CA GLY A 42 -17.76 -5.78 -4.27
C GLY A 42 -17.09 -5.97 -2.90
N THR A 43 -17.74 -6.69 -1.97
CA THR A 43 -17.29 -6.79 -0.58
C THR A 43 -16.27 -7.91 -0.38
N LEU A 44 -15.03 -7.54 -0.10
CA LEU A 44 -13.96 -8.52 0.13
C LEU A 44 -14.03 -9.12 1.53
N THR A 45 -13.76 -10.42 1.58
CA THR A 45 -13.58 -11.19 2.80
C THR A 45 -12.14 -11.07 3.28
N THR A 46 -11.96 -10.80 4.58
CA THR A 46 -10.64 -10.50 5.18
C THR A 46 -10.28 -11.47 6.30
N THR A 47 -11.20 -12.35 6.68
CA THR A 47 -11.06 -13.42 7.68
C THR A 47 -11.31 -14.80 7.04
N GLY A 48 -10.80 -15.87 7.66
CA GLY A 48 -11.00 -17.24 7.18
C GLY A 48 -10.28 -17.55 5.85
N ASN A 49 -10.98 -18.20 4.92
CA ASN A 49 -10.54 -18.38 3.52
C ASN A 49 -10.74 -17.08 2.72
N SER A 50 -10.04 -16.03 3.14
CA SER A 50 -10.21 -14.67 2.66
C SER A 50 -9.76 -14.49 1.21
N ASP A 51 -10.24 -13.43 0.57
CA ASP A 51 -9.77 -13.01 -0.74
C ASP A 51 -8.25 -12.82 -0.76
N PHE A 52 -7.71 -12.20 0.29
CA PHE A 52 -6.26 -12.03 0.45
C PHE A 52 -5.50 -13.34 0.64
N ARG A 53 -6.08 -14.35 1.30
CA ARG A 53 -5.47 -15.67 1.39
C ARG A 53 -5.35 -16.30 0.00
N GLN A 54 -6.41 -16.25 -0.80
CA GLN A 54 -6.39 -16.82 -2.15
C GLN A 54 -5.45 -16.04 -3.08
N LEU A 55 -5.46 -14.70 -3.02
CA LEU A 55 -4.49 -13.88 -3.78
C LEU A 55 -3.04 -14.23 -3.41
N ARG A 56 -2.76 -14.48 -2.13
CA ARG A 56 -1.42 -14.85 -1.67
C ARG A 56 -1.03 -16.26 -2.07
N ASP A 57 -1.93 -17.23 -1.87
CA ASP A 57 -1.62 -18.65 -1.95
C ASP A 57 -1.72 -19.18 -3.41
N LEU A 58 -2.57 -18.55 -4.25
CA LEU A 58 -2.87 -19.04 -5.61
C LEU A 58 -2.49 -18.07 -6.72
N CYS A 59 -2.53 -16.74 -6.50
CA CYS A 59 -2.27 -15.76 -7.55
C CYS A 59 -0.79 -15.31 -7.60
N TYR A 60 0.15 -16.26 -7.65
CA TYR A 60 1.58 -15.98 -7.47
C TYR A 60 2.22 -15.14 -8.58
N SER A 61 1.64 -15.13 -9.79
CA SER A 61 2.10 -14.34 -10.96
C SER A 61 1.48 -12.93 -11.03
N MET A 62 0.62 -12.56 -10.08
CA MET A 62 -0.09 -11.28 -10.10
C MET A 62 0.87 -10.08 -10.05
N ALA A 63 0.80 -9.26 -11.10
CA ALA A 63 1.56 -8.04 -11.29
C ALA A 63 0.80 -6.76 -10.93
N THR A 64 -0.53 -6.73 -11.04
CA THR A 64 -1.31 -5.56 -10.62
C THR A 64 -2.49 -5.98 -9.76
N LEU A 65 -2.82 -5.15 -8.76
CA LEU A 65 -4.03 -5.31 -7.96
C LEU A 65 -4.76 -3.96 -7.84
N ASP A 66 -5.96 -3.88 -8.40
CA ASP A 66 -6.85 -2.72 -8.29
C ASP A 66 -8.02 -3.05 -7.35
N LEU A 67 -8.07 -2.40 -6.20
CA LEU A 67 -9.14 -2.51 -5.20
C LEU A 67 -10.02 -1.25 -5.13
N SER A 68 -9.89 -0.31 -6.07
CA SER A 68 -10.61 0.98 -6.05
C SER A 68 -12.14 0.83 -6.02
N ALA A 69 -12.66 -0.23 -6.63
CA ALA A 69 -14.08 -0.56 -6.70
C ALA A 69 -14.51 -1.64 -5.68
N ALA A 70 -13.61 -2.04 -4.78
CA ALA A 70 -13.89 -3.01 -3.74
C ALA A 70 -14.34 -2.31 -2.44
N ASN A 71 -15.34 -2.88 -1.79
CA ASN A 71 -15.66 -2.59 -0.40
C ASN A 71 -14.72 -3.43 0.48
N CYS A 72 -13.65 -2.80 0.96
CA CYS A 72 -12.62 -3.46 1.76
C CYS A 72 -12.08 -2.50 2.83
N PRO A 73 -12.80 -2.31 3.94
CA PRO A 73 -12.39 -1.38 4.99
C PRO A 73 -11.13 -1.85 5.73
N ASN A 74 -10.77 -3.14 5.68
CA ASN A 74 -9.64 -3.68 6.43
C ASN A 74 -8.80 -4.60 5.54
N ILE A 75 -7.53 -4.25 5.30
CA ILE A 75 -6.57 -5.17 4.70
C ILE A 75 -5.89 -5.94 5.83
N PRO A 76 -5.93 -7.28 5.86
CA PRO A 76 -5.45 -8.06 7.01
C PRO A 76 -3.92 -8.04 7.14
N LYS A 77 -3.42 -8.43 8.33
CA LYS A 77 -2.00 -8.72 8.56
C LYS A 77 -1.51 -9.75 7.53
N ASN A 78 -0.29 -9.57 7.01
CA ASN A 78 0.35 -10.48 6.04
C ASN A 78 -0.51 -10.73 4.78
N ALA A 79 -1.36 -9.77 4.38
CA ALA A 79 -2.28 -9.92 3.24
C ALA A 79 -1.58 -10.39 1.97
N LEU A 80 -0.55 -9.66 1.55
CA LEU A 80 0.20 -9.82 0.31
C LEU A 80 1.68 -9.51 0.55
N HIS A 81 2.28 -10.11 1.58
CA HIS A 81 3.72 -9.98 1.82
C HIS A 81 4.55 -10.74 0.75
N SER A 82 5.78 -10.29 0.55
CA SER A 82 6.82 -10.86 -0.32
C SER A 82 6.35 -11.10 -1.76
N ARG A 83 5.50 -10.20 -2.29
CA ARG A 83 4.98 -10.29 -3.66
C ARG A 83 5.94 -9.58 -4.62
N HIS A 84 7.03 -10.26 -4.95
CA HIS A 84 8.10 -9.73 -5.83
C HIS A 84 7.66 -9.44 -7.27
N HIS A 85 6.48 -9.92 -7.68
CA HIS A 85 5.90 -9.61 -9.00
C HIS A 85 4.89 -8.47 -8.96
N LEU A 86 4.37 -8.08 -7.79
CA LEU A 86 3.36 -7.03 -7.68
C LEU A 86 4.01 -5.67 -7.96
N ARG A 87 3.69 -5.09 -9.11
CA ARG A 87 4.21 -3.82 -9.61
C ARG A 87 3.30 -2.64 -9.34
N SER A 88 1.99 -2.87 -9.26
CA SER A 88 0.99 -1.80 -9.07
C SER A 88 -0.08 -2.23 -8.08
N LEU A 89 -0.42 -1.33 -7.16
CA LEU A 89 -1.46 -1.52 -6.16
C LEU A 89 -2.34 -0.25 -6.09
N VAL A 90 -3.64 -0.43 -6.26
CA VAL A 90 -4.63 0.62 -5.97
C VAL A 90 -5.40 0.20 -4.73
N LEU A 91 -5.32 1.02 -3.67
CA LEU A 91 -5.98 0.75 -2.39
C LEU A 91 -7.50 1.01 -2.47
N PRO A 92 -8.31 0.36 -1.61
CA PRO A 92 -9.75 0.61 -1.55
C PRO A 92 -10.08 2.05 -1.17
N ASN A 93 -11.11 2.62 -1.80
CA ASN A 93 -11.54 4.00 -1.50
C ASN A 93 -12.12 4.15 -0.08
N ASN A 94 -12.65 3.07 0.50
CA ASN A 94 -13.21 3.03 1.85
C ASN A 94 -12.29 2.36 2.88
N LEU A 95 -11.00 2.26 2.58
CA LEU A 95 -10.01 1.67 3.46
C LEU A 95 -9.96 2.39 4.81
N SER A 96 -10.08 1.64 5.90
CA SER A 96 -9.94 2.13 7.28
C SER A 96 -8.62 1.68 7.89
N THR A 97 -8.29 0.38 7.79
CA THR A 97 -7.06 -0.15 8.38
C THR A 97 -6.26 -1.03 7.43
N ILE A 98 -4.94 -1.00 7.58
CA ILE A 98 -4.03 -1.96 6.97
C ILE A 98 -3.25 -2.66 8.08
N GLY A 99 -3.30 -4.00 8.10
CA GLY A 99 -2.61 -4.81 9.08
C GLY A 99 -1.08 -4.78 8.93
N SER A 100 -0.39 -5.18 10.00
CA SER A 100 1.07 -5.28 9.98
C SER A 100 1.56 -6.19 8.85
N GLN A 101 2.71 -5.84 8.26
CA GLN A 101 3.36 -6.62 7.20
C GLN A 101 2.46 -6.93 5.98
N ALA A 102 1.34 -6.21 5.77
CA ALA A 102 0.38 -6.53 4.71
C ALA A 102 1.00 -6.55 3.31
N PHE A 103 2.00 -5.71 3.04
CA PHE A 103 2.75 -5.63 1.78
C PHE A 103 4.27 -5.66 2.02
N PHE A 104 4.71 -6.27 3.13
CA PHE A 104 6.12 -6.39 3.48
C PHE A 104 6.92 -7.01 2.33
N ALA A 105 8.08 -6.47 1.98
CA ALA A 105 8.98 -6.96 0.94
C ALA A 105 8.34 -7.13 -0.46
N CYS A 106 7.35 -6.31 -0.83
CA CYS A 106 6.90 -6.17 -2.22
C CYS A 106 7.87 -5.24 -2.97
N ASP A 107 9.10 -5.70 -3.20
CA ASP A 107 10.20 -4.90 -3.73
C ASP A 107 9.97 -4.31 -5.14
N SER A 108 9.15 -4.97 -5.96
CA SER A 108 8.71 -4.47 -7.28
C SER A 108 7.53 -3.49 -7.23
N LEU A 109 6.88 -3.28 -6.07
CA LEU A 109 5.72 -2.40 -5.97
C LEU A 109 6.16 -0.96 -6.22
N ALA A 110 5.72 -0.39 -7.34
CA ALA A 110 6.14 0.90 -7.83
C ALA A 110 4.99 1.91 -7.87
N GLY A 111 5.33 3.14 -8.22
CA GLY A 111 4.38 4.25 -8.30
C GLY A 111 4.10 4.89 -6.94
N THR A 112 2.97 5.58 -6.86
CA THR A 112 2.55 6.31 -5.66
C THR A 112 1.34 5.63 -5.03
N LEU A 113 1.44 5.32 -3.73
CA LEU A 113 0.31 4.85 -2.94
C LEU A 113 -0.49 6.02 -2.41
N THR A 114 -1.80 6.01 -2.65
CA THR A 114 -2.74 6.99 -2.09
C THR A 114 -3.58 6.34 -1.01
N PHE A 115 -3.41 6.78 0.24
CA PHE A 115 -4.24 6.37 1.37
C PHE A 115 -5.51 7.22 1.40
N SER A 116 -6.67 6.58 1.55
CA SER A 116 -7.97 7.27 1.53
C SER A 116 -8.17 8.17 2.75
N ARG A 117 -9.11 9.13 2.65
CA ARG A 117 -9.49 10.03 3.77
C ARG A 117 -9.98 9.27 5.01
N THR A 118 -10.50 8.06 4.80
CA THR A 118 -11.03 7.16 5.85
C THR A 118 -9.95 6.30 6.50
N THR A 119 -8.72 6.30 5.99
CA THR A 119 -7.65 5.47 6.55
C THR A 119 -7.28 6.00 7.93
N THR A 120 -7.45 5.17 8.96
CA THR A 120 -7.17 5.50 10.36
C THR A 120 -5.85 4.91 10.86
N SER A 121 -5.41 3.79 10.29
CA SER A 121 -4.22 3.07 10.76
C SER A 121 -3.48 2.32 9.66
N ILE A 122 -2.15 2.48 9.64
CA ILE A 122 -1.21 1.69 8.84
C ILE A 122 -0.36 0.84 9.79
N GLY A 123 -0.37 -0.47 9.61
CA GLY A 123 0.29 -1.43 10.50
C GLY A 123 1.83 -1.38 10.47
N ALA A 124 2.45 -2.02 11.46
CA ALA A 124 3.91 -2.09 11.56
C ALA A 124 4.51 -2.86 10.37
N SER A 125 5.63 -2.35 9.84
CA SER A 125 6.34 -2.90 8.68
C SER A 125 5.45 -3.15 7.45
N CYS A 126 4.31 -2.44 7.32
CA CYS A 126 3.30 -2.71 6.30
C CYS A 126 3.86 -2.69 4.87
N PHE A 127 4.70 -1.71 4.55
CA PHE A 127 5.36 -1.54 3.25
C PHE A 127 6.89 -1.62 3.38
N ALA A 128 7.42 -2.15 4.50
CA ALA A 128 8.86 -2.26 4.67
C ALA A 128 9.47 -3.11 3.55
N GLY A 129 10.56 -2.64 2.93
CA GLY A 129 11.22 -3.30 1.82
C GLY A 129 10.53 -3.15 0.45
N CYS A 130 9.54 -2.27 0.31
CA CYS A 130 8.98 -1.90 -1.01
C CYS A 130 9.96 -0.99 -1.76
N LYS A 131 11.09 -1.55 -2.21
CA LYS A 131 12.23 -0.81 -2.75
C LYS A 131 11.90 0.06 -3.97
N SER A 132 10.90 -0.32 -4.77
CA SER A 132 10.48 0.42 -5.97
C SER A 132 9.38 1.46 -5.70
N LEU A 133 8.86 1.57 -4.47
CA LEU A 133 7.78 2.50 -4.15
C LEU A 133 8.29 3.93 -4.26
N GLN A 134 7.66 4.76 -5.10
CA GLN A 134 8.15 6.08 -5.46
C GLN A 134 7.54 7.21 -4.62
N GLY A 135 6.31 7.02 -4.15
CA GLY A 135 5.57 8.06 -3.45
C GLY A 135 4.52 7.51 -2.49
N ILE A 136 4.20 8.30 -1.48
CA ILE A 136 3.04 8.10 -0.61
C ILE A 136 2.27 9.41 -0.49
N GLN A 137 0.94 9.31 -0.51
CA GLN A 137 0.04 10.45 -0.38
C GLN A 137 -1.11 10.09 0.54
N PHE A 138 -1.49 11.03 1.39
CA PHE A 138 -2.65 10.92 2.27
C PHE A 138 -3.73 11.85 1.74
N ALA A 139 -4.89 11.31 1.37
CA ALA A 139 -5.95 12.11 0.80
C ALA A 139 -6.59 13.01 1.88
N GLY A 140 -6.56 14.34 1.66
CA GLY A 140 -7.22 15.35 2.49
C GLY A 140 -6.70 15.44 3.94
N SER A 141 -7.44 16.14 4.80
CA SER A 141 -7.20 16.22 6.26
C SER A 141 -7.67 14.95 6.98
N GLY A 142 -7.34 13.77 6.45
CA GLY A 142 -7.94 12.46 6.78
C GLY A 142 -7.84 12.03 8.24
N GLN A 143 -8.33 10.83 8.55
CA GLN A 143 -8.47 10.31 9.92
C GLN A 143 -7.25 9.51 10.43
N LEU A 144 -6.08 9.65 9.80
CA LEU A 144 -4.92 8.81 10.08
C LEU A 144 -4.29 9.16 11.42
N VAL A 145 -4.46 8.29 12.42
CA VAL A 145 -3.94 8.51 13.78
C VAL A 145 -2.76 7.60 14.13
N ASN A 146 -2.48 6.60 13.29
CA ASN A 146 -1.38 5.67 13.54
C ASN A 146 -0.66 5.24 12.26
N ILE A 147 0.68 5.38 12.28
CA ILE A 147 1.60 4.69 11.38
C ILE A 147 2.50 3.80 12.23
N GLY A 148 2.45 2.50 12.01
CA GLY A 148 3.21 1.50 12.76
C GLY A 148 4.71 1.65 12.60
N SER A 149 5.48 1.15 13.57
CA SER A 149 6.95 1.15 13.49
C SER A 149 7.42 0.48 12.19
N TYR A 150 8.46 1.04 11.58
CA TYR A 150 9.05 0.56 10.33
C TYR A 150 8.09 0.48 9.14
N ALA A 151 6.92 1.15 9.16
CA ALA A 151 5.89 0.97 8.13
C ALA A 151 6.39 1.16 6.69
N PHE A 152 7.35 2.06 6.45
CA PHE A 152 7.96 2.32 5.15
C PHE A 152 9.48 2.08 5.15
N GLU A 153 10.01 1.30 6.11
CA GLU A 153 11.45 1.05 6.19
C GLU A 153 11.99 0.50 4.87
N GLY A 154 13.11 1.03 4.37
CA GLY A 154 13.79 0.52 3.18
C GLY A 154 13.02 0.71 1.88
N CYS A 155 12.05 1.63 1.84
CA CYS A 155 11.48 2.12 0.58
C CYS A 155 12.50 3.03 -0.12
N THR A 156 13.55 2.43 -0.69
CA THR A 156 14.73 3.16 -1.19
C THR A 156 14.44 4.09 -2.36
N SER A 157 13.36 3.87 -3.13
CA SER A 157 12.92 4.75 -4.22
C SER A 157 11.90 5.81 -3.79
N LEU A 158 11.50 5.83 -2.51
CA LEU A 158 10.53 6.80 -2.01
C LEU A 158 11.19 8.17 -2.05
N ALA A 159 10.79 9.02 -2.98
CA ALA A 159 11.45 10.27 -3.31
C ALA A 159 10.54 11.48 -3.11
N GLY A 160 11.14 12.67 -3.17
CA GLY A 160 10.43 13.93 -2.97
C GLY A 160 10.06 14.19 -1.50
N THR A 161 8.99 14.96 -1.30
CA THR A 161 8.55 15.41 0.02
C THR A 161 7.29 14.67 0.49
N VAL A 162 7.37 13.99 1.65
CA VAL A 162 6.19 13.40 2.30
C VAL A 162 5.57 14.40 3.27
N SER A 163 4.26 14.61 3.16
CA SER A 163 3.50 15.46 4.10
C SER A 163 2.80 14.58 5.13
N ILE A 164 3.20 14.69 6.39
CA ILE A 164 2.63 13.91 7.49
C ILE A 164 1.29 14.56 7.91
N PRO A 165 0.17 13.80 7.95
CA PRO A 165 -1.13 14.34 8.34
C PRO A 165 -1.14 14.94 9.75
N SER A 166 -1.86 16.06 9.94
CA SER A 166 -1.99 16.74 11.23
C SER A 166 -2.72 15.95 12.32
N THR A 167 -3.32 14.82 11.96
CA THR A 167 -3.94 13.89 12.90
C THR A 167 -2.93 12.95 13.57
N LEU A 168 -1.69 12.86 13.07
CA LEU A 168 -0.62 12.10 13.71
C LEU A 168 0.04 12.91 14.81
N VAL A 169 -0.03 12.39 16.03
CA VAL A 169 0.64 12.94 17.22
C VAL A 169 2.00 12.29 17.48
N VAL A 170 2.24 11.10 16.93
CA VAL A 170 3.49 10.35 17.09
C VAL A 170 3.91 9.73 15.75
N LEU A 171 5.18 9.91 15.36
CA LEU A 171 5.85 9.06 14.38
C LEU A 171 6.60 7.97 15.13
N ARG A 172 6.30 6.70 14.86
CA ARG A 172 6.92 5.57 15.56
C ARG A 172 8.34 5.30 15.07
N ASP A 173 9.03 4.42 15.79
CA ASP A 173 10.39 4.00 15.48
C ASP A 173 10.55 3.56 14.02
N GLY A 174 11.59 4.07 13.38
CA GLY A 174 12.03 3.62 12.06
C GLY A 174 11.04 3.77 10.91
N VAL A 175 9.95 4.55 11.04
CA VAL A 175 8.88 4.63 10.03
C VAL A 175 9.42 4.85 8.62
N PHE A 176 10.42 5.72 8.45
CA PHE A 176 11.09 6.01 7.17
C PHE A 176 12.56 5.57 7.14
N SER A 177 13.00 4.72 8.09
CA SER A 177 14.38 4.24 8.15
C SER A 177 14.80 3.67 6.78
N ARG A 178 16.00 4.01 6.31
CA ARG A 178 16.59 3.58 5.03
C ARG A 178 15.80 4.00 3.78
N CYS A 179 14.95 5.03 3.86
CA CYS A 179 14.38 5.69 2.67
C CYS A 179 15.43 6.62 2.04
N SER A 180 16.44 6.04 1.38
CA SER A 180 17.63 6.77 0.92
C SER A 180 17.33 7.90 -0.08
N SER A 181 16.26 7.80 -0.86
CA SER A 181 15.86 8.82 -1.86
C SER A 181 14.90 9.88 -1.32
N LEU A 182 14.46 9.78 -0.05
CA LEU A 182 13.49 10.71 0.52
C LEU A 182 14.16 12.08 0.69
N GLU A 183 13.60 13.10 0.03
CA GLU A 183 14.24 14.43 -0.04
C GLU A 183 13.77 15.36 1.09
N GLY A 184 12.51 15.22 1.53
CA GLY A 184 11.92 16.11 2.52
C GLY A 184 10.75 15.50 3.30
N ILE A 185 10.52 16.05 4.50
CA ILE A 185 9.37 15.71 5.35
C ILE A 185 8.70 17.00 5.83
N LYS A 186 7.39 17.12 5.62
CA LYS A 186 6.58 18.16 6.27
C LYS A 186 5.92 17.58 7.51
N LEU A 187 6.44 17.92 8.68
CA LEU A 187 5.85 17.57 9.96
C LEU A 187 4.68 18.52 10.30
N PRO A 188 3.56 18.01 10.84
CA PRO A 188 2.50 18.88 11.30
C PRO A 188 2.87 19.49 12.65
N SER A 189 2.32 20.68 12.94
CA SER A 189 2.53 21.36 14.22
C SER A 189 1.91 20.63 15.42
N THR A 190 1.09 19.60 15.18
CA THR A 190 0.45 18.76 16.18
C THR A 190 1.30 17.55 16.59
N LEU A 191 2.42 17.29 15.90
CA LEU A 191 3.28 16.16 16.17
C LEU A 191 4.05 16.39 17.48
N GLN A 192 3.91 15.47 18.43
CA GLN A 192 4.50 15.55 19.76
C GLN A 192 5.81 14.77 19.86
N SER A 193 5.94 13.65 19.16
CA SER A 193 7.16 12.84 19.24
C SER A 193 7.52 12.12 17.96
N ILE A 194 8.84 11.87 17.81
CA ILE A 194 9.45 11.10 16.74
C ILE A 194 10.23 9.97 17.38
N GLY A 195 9.92 8.75 16.96
CA GLY A 195 10.55 7.54 17.45
C GLY A 195 12.00 7.40 17.00
N ASN A 196 12.70 6.47 17.62
CA ASN A 196 14.10 6.19 17.36
C ASN A 196 14.30 5.78 15.90
N ASN A 197 15.40 6.23 15.30
CA ASN A 197 15.80 5.86 13.94
C ASN A 197 14.76 6.17 12.84
N THR A 198 13.77 7.04 13.09
CA THR A 198 12.70 7.34 12.13
C THR A 198 13.23 7.72 10.74
N PHE A 199 14.35 8.45 10.70
CA PHE A 199 15.03 8.88 9.47
C PHE A 199 16.46 8.31 9.34
N PHE A 200 16.78 7.23 10.06
CA PHE A 200 18.10 6.59 9.97
C PHE A 200 18.40 6.21 8.51
N ASN A 201 19.60 6.53 8.01
CA ASN A 201 19.99 6.29 6.60
C ASN A 201 19.05 6.86 5.53
N CYS A 202 18.35 7.98 5.81
CA CYS A 202 17.70 8.80 4.77
C CYS A 202 18.72 9.77 4.16
N THR A 203 19.58 9.28 3.27
CA THR A 203 20.77 10.01 2.79
C THR A 203 20.47 11.23 1.93
N SER A 204 19.32 11.28 1.25
CA SER A 204 18.87 12.44 0.46
C SER A 204 18.05 13.45 1.27
N LEU A 205 17.74 13.14 2.54
CA LEU A 205 16.90 14.00 3.36
C LEU A 205 17.68 15.29 3.65
N SER A 206 17.15 16.40 3.17
CA SER A 206 17.78 17.72 3.29
C SER A 206 16.76 18.77 3.72
N GLY A 207 17.24 19.84 4.35
CA GLY A 207 16.41 20.92 4.88
C GLY A 207 16.13 20.80 6.39
N ASP A 208 15.51 21.84 6.94
CA ASP A 208 15.26 21.95 8.37
C ASP A 208 14.09 21.06 8.78
N ILE A 209 14.37 19.99 9.51
CA ILE A 209 13.37 19.32 10.33
C ILE A 209 13.17 20.22 11.56
N ASN A 210 12.23 21.16 11.50
CA ASN A 210 11.94 22.04 12.64
C ASN A 210 11.29 21.23 13.77
N LEU A 211 12.09 20.87 14.77
CA LEU A 211 11.68 20.15 15.97
C LEU A 211 11.36 21.10 17.14
N ASP A 212 11.47 22.42 16.97
CA ASP A 212 11.35 23.41 18.05
C ASP A 212 9.95 23.44 18.70
N LYS A 213 8.98 22.75 18.09
CA LYS A 213 7.60 22.59 18.61
C LYS A 213 7.35 21.25 19.29
N MET A 214 8.35 20.39 19.41
CA MET A 214 8.23 19.10 20.10
C MET A 214 8.60 19.28 21.57
N GLU A 215 7.59 19.25 22.43
CA GLU A 215 7.80 19.27 23.88
C GLU A 215 8.52 17.97 24.29
N PRO A 216 9.60 18.04 25.09
CA PRO A 216 10.27 16.83 25.56
C PRO A 216 9.30 15.99 26.40
N ALA A 217 9.30 14.69 26.13
CA ALA A 217 8.50 13.69 26.85
C ALA A 217 8.88 13.59 28.33
#